data_AF-A0A1J9QLV0-F1
#
_entry.id   AF-A0A1J9QLV0-F1
#
_cell.length_a   1.000
_cell.length_b   1.000
_cell.length_c   1.000
_cell.angle_alpha   90.00
_cell.angle_beta   90.00
_cell.angle_gamma   90.00
#
_symmetry.space_group_name_H-M   'P 1'
#
loop_
_entity.id
_entity.type
_entity.pdbx_description
1 polymer ?
#
loop_
_entity_poly.entity_id
_entity_poly.type
_entity_poly.pdbx_seq_one_letter_code
_entity_poly.pdbx_strand_id
1 'polypeptide(L)'
;MSHLPYSRIALRDMENPTEAEPVQEVKYTPSSSSTGANVDFEKPQNARKSRRWDVAYSSNEGLMQGTKNMRRATIDAASTLRSDEGWRKPMRHTFAFLTFFIFGLLPLIVYFTILDQPFKAKPVTCGDAAQVREDTPGIEGLFTIDRTAGSFPFWLAKLLDTIWDLVVARGMQLLAGCISYSVFCKAMLHALEASPIPFRTFTGLAMNGASLWTVGCIIRDLGRHSRKRTVLLFIYAAVALVYVLAIPTLFSTMTGYISVSSAFTKVPGTSQFVPTDDFVPGYTFVGLEGVPDNTCISQEIIAPISYKFNAREYTCNSTCLTNFPNGTHKDLATGALLYPIDEYALRPLLENKTCTYFPNETYTGQQLFASSAVVNPAAAAAAMQNLYNPTHTPYNCTGPLTLTIANKTSIPFATALAHTAPSLGYCYNDHGFDSALVAASGRCLPDTSSSSSASYQWGFSAMLASAVLVVHAAWAAGLYAVWVEAECRGEEAWKGRRLGQLGAAWFAVRVAEGEGREGPEGVEAVAEAKGGGGGGGAVGGGGLGGGAWGGGGRGEGEGEGGKG
;
A
#
# COMPACT_ATOMS: atom_id res chain seq x y z
N MET A 1 -20.15 -0.12 59.22
CA MET A 1 -20.64 -1.51 59.37
C MET A 1 -21.42 -1.86 58.11
N SER A 2 -20.85 -2.74 57.28
CA SER A 2 -21.45 -3.57 56.21
C SER A 2 -20.53 -3.64 54.99
N HIS A 3 -19.44 -4.40 55.15
CA HIS A 3 -18.65 -4.93 54.04
C HIS A 3 -19.47 -6.02 53.35
N LEU A 4 -19.62 -5.92 52.02
CA LEU A 4 -19.95 -7.04 51.14
C LEU A 4 -19.10 -6.95 49.86
N PRO A 5 -18.78 -8.09 49.22
CA PRO A 5 -17.40 -8.42 48.88
C PRO A 5 -17.09 -8.36 47.39
N TYR A 6 -15.83 -8.08 47.10
CA TYR A 6 -15.19 -8.24 45.79
C TYR A 6 -15.34 -9.68 45.30
N SER A 7 -15.92 -9.85 44.11
CA SER A 7 -15.82 -11.10 43.34
C SER A 7 -14.40 -11.21 42.77
N ARG A 8 -13.62 -12.13 43.35
CA ARG A 8 -12.41 -12.66 42.73
C ARG A 8 -12.79 -13.38 41.44
N ILE A 9 -12.31 -12.87 40.31
CA ILE A 9 -12.23 -13.66 39.08
C ILE A 9 -11.14 -14.70 39.33
N ALA A 10 -11.56 -15.93 39.62
CA ALA A 10 -10.68 -17.08 39.63
C ALA A 10 -10.30 -17.40 38.17
N LEU A 11 -9.01 -17.24 37.86
CA LEU A 11 -8.38 -17.88 36.71
C LEU A 11 -8.60 -19.39 36.85
N ARG A 12 -9.35 -19.98 35.92
CA ARG A 12 -9.42 -21.44 35.77
C ARG A 12 -8.12 -21.88 35.12
N ASP A 13 -7.32 -22.61 35.88
CA ASP A 13 -6.28 -23.48 35.37
C ASP A 13 -6.90 -24.49 34.40
N MET A 14 -6.45 -24.48 33.14
CA MET A 14 -6.71 -25.54 32.18
C MET A 14 -5.62 -26.60 32.30
N GLU A 15 -5.78 -27.50 33.27
CA GLU A 15 -5.07 -28.78 33.36
C GLU A 15 -6.09 -29.92 33.50
N ASN A 16 -6.42 -30.56 32.38
CA ASN A 16 -6.27 -32.01 32.14
C ASN A 16 -7.13 -32.46 30.94
N PRO A 17 -6.51 -33.05 29.89
CA PRO A 17 -7.21 -33.95 28.97
C PRO A 17 -6.99 -35.40 29.44
N THR A 18 -8.05 -36.02 29.96
CA THR A 18 -8.14 -37.48 30.07
C THR A 18 -9.33 -37.94 29.25
N GLU A 19 -9.06 -38.28 28.00
CA GLU A 19 -9.78 -39.36 27.32
C GLU A 19 -8.83 -39.95 26.27
N ALA A 20 -8.39 -41.16 26.57
CA ALA A 20 -7.49 -41.96 25.75
C ALA A 20 -8.32 -43.04 25.06
N GLU A 21 -8.26 -43.10 23.73
CA GLU A 21 -8.53 -44.31 22.93
C GLU A 21 -8.03 -44.11 21.47
N PRO A 22 -7.75 -45.18 20.72
CA PRO A 22 -6.45 -45.85 20.77
C PRO A 22 -5.61 -45.64 19.51
N VAL A 23 -4.30 -45.84 19.69
CA VAL A 23 -3.29 -45.88 18.63
C VAL A 23 -3.58 -47.04 17.68
N GLN A 24 -3.88 -46.74 16.41
CA GLN A 24 -3.81 -47.72 15.34
C GLN A 24 -2.35 -48.05 15.04
N GLU A 25 -1.94 -49.24 15.46
CA GLU A 25 -0.67 -49.86 15.15
C GLU A 25 -0.68 -50.31 13.67
N VAL A 26 -0.01 -49.55 12.79
CA VAL A 26 0.22 -49.97 11.40
C VAL A 26 1.31 -51.05 11.40
N LYS A 27 0.84 -52.29 11.43
CA LYS A 27 1.63 -53.51 11.30
C LYS A 27 2.13 -53.65 9.87
N TYR A 28 3.42 -53.36 9.63
CA TYR A 28 4.09 -53.77 8.39
C TYR A 28 4.43 -55.25 8.47
N THR A 29 3.68 -56.09 7.75
CA THR A 29 4.08 -57.45 7.38
C THR A 29 4.36 -57.53 5.88
N PRO A 30 5.41 -58.26 5.46
CA PRO A 30 5.82 -58.34 4.07
C PRO A 30 4.98 -59.39 3.33
N SER A 31 4.42 -59.03 2.18
CA SER A 31 3.84 -60.01 1.26
C SER A 31 4.52 -59.93 -0.09
N SER A 32 5.12 -61.06 -0.41
CA SER A 32 5.74 -61.49 -1.65
C SER A 32 4.80 -61.49 -2.86
N SER A 33 5.46 -61.55 -4.02
CA SER A 33 5.03 -62.15 -5.30
C SER A 33 3.85 -61.52 -6.03
N SER A 34 4.08 -60.97 -7.22
CA SER A 34 4.18 -61.76 -8.45
C SER A 34 4.39 -60.89 -9.70
N THR A 35 5.07 -61.51 -10.68
CA THR A 35 4.91 -61.31 -12.14
C THR A 35 5.33 -59.98 -12.79
N GLY A 36 6.57 -59.97 -13.30
CA GLY A 36 6.78 -60.24 -14.73
C GLY A 36 6.69 -59.06 -15.70
N ALA A 37 7.83 -58.43 -15.98
CA ALA A 37 8.19 -57.93 -17.32
C ALA A 37 9.70 -57.59 -17.34
N ASN A 38 10.54 -58.57 -17.64
CA ASN A 38 11.93 -58.33 -18.03
C ASN A 38 11.91 -57.65 -19.40
N VAL A 39 12.41 -56.41 -19.47
CA VAL A 39 12.84 -55.80 -20.73
C VAL A 39 14.36 -55.90 -20.74
N ASP A 40 14.84 -56.90 -21.46
CA ASP A 40 16.25 -57.14 -21.74
C ASP A 40 16.85 -55.93 -22.46
N PHE A 41 17.83 -55.28 -21.84
CA PHE A 41 18.69 -54.31 -22.51
C PHE A 41 19.84 -55.09 -23.17
N GLU A 42 19.65 -55.43 -24.45
CA GLU A 42 20.66 -56.01 -25.32
C GLU A 42 21.89 -55.09 -25.42
N LYS A 43 23.06 -55.62 -25.05
CA LYS A 43 24.37 -55.05 -25.41
C LYS A 43 24.61 -55.27 -26.90
N PRO A 44 24.87 -54.24 -27.72
CA PRO A 44 25.42 -54.45 -29.05
C PRO A 44 26.93 -54.72 -28.93
N GLN A 45 27.31 -55.99 -28.89
CA GLN A 45 28.58 -56.42 -29.47
C GLN A 45 28.37 -56.59 -30.96
N ASN A 46 29.02 -55.77 -31.80
CA ASN A 46 29.53 -56.25 -33.08
C ASN A 46 30.46 -55.27 -33.82
N ALA A 47 31.53 -55.88 -34.33
CA ALA A 47 32.22 -55.59 -35.58
C ALA A 47 33.05 -54.29 -35.69
N ARG A 48 34.32 -54.41 -35.29
CA ARG A 48 35.46 -53.81 -36.00
C ARG A 48 35.32 -54.05 -37.51
N LYS A 49 35.07 -52.99 -38.29
CA LYS A 49 35.45 -52.91 -39.70
C LYS A 49 36.36 -51.70 -39.88
N SER A 50 37.65 -51.95 -40.06
CA SER A 50 38.62 -50.92 -40.47
C SER A 50 38.25 -50.47 -41.89
N ARG A 51 37.66 -49.27 -42.03
CA ARG A 51 37.62 -48.59 -43.31
C ARG A 51 38.98 -47.96 -43.54
N ARG A 52 39.71 -48.55 -44.49
CA ARG A 52 40.89 -47.97 -45.14
C ARG A 52 40.42 -46.69 -45.84
N TRP A 53 40.92 -45.55 -45.39
CA TRP A 53 40.73 -44.28 -46.08
C TRP A 53 41.79 -44.21 -47.18
N ASP A 54 41.39 -44.51 -48.41
CA ASP A 54 42.19 -44.19 -49.58
C ASP A 54 42.12 -42.67 -49.80
N VAL A 55 43.21 -42.00 -49.46
CA VAL A 55 43.43 -40.57 -49.72
C VAL A 55 43.64 -40.41 -51.23
N ALA A 56 42.55 -40.14 -51.95
CA ALA A 56 42.64 -39.66 -53.31
C ALA A 56 43.21 -38.23 -53.29
N TYR A 57 44.44 -38.08 -53.79
CA TYR A 57 45.05 -36.79 -54.09
C TYR A 57 44.24 -36.11 -55.20
N SER A 58 43.25 -35.30 -54.79
CA SER A 58 42.54 -34.37 -55.66
C SER A 58 43.51 -33.24 -56.04
N SER A 59 43.67 -33.00 -57.34
CA SER A 59 44.61 -32.03 -57.89
C SER A 59 44.38 -30.61 -57.33
N ASN A 60 45.47 -29.95 -56.96
CA ASN A 60 45.53 -28.63 -56.32
C ASN A 60 44.75 -27.48 -57.02
N GLU A 61 44.33 -27.65 -58.27
CA GLU A 61 43.57 -26.61 -59.00
C GLU A 61 42.11 -26.47 -58.52
N GLY A 62 41.48 -27.56 -58.03
CA GLY A 62 40.11 -27.49 -57.49
C GLY A 62 40.02 -26.81 -56.12
N LEU A 63 41.08 -26.90 -55.31
CA LEU A 63 41.14 -26.33 -53.96
C LEU A 63 41.25 -24.79 -53.99
N MET A 64 41.98 -24.24 -54.96
CA MET A 64 42.08 -22.79 -55.16
C MET A 64 40.76 -22.18 -55.66
N GLN A 65 39.99 -22.89 -56.48
CA GLN A 65 38.69 -22.40 -56.95
C GLN A 65 37.64 -22.48 -55.83
N GLY A 66 37.67 -23.54 -55.01
CA GLY A 66 36.82 -23.70 -53.83
C GLY A 66 37.06 -22.62 -52.77
N THR A 67 38.32 -22.28 -52.49
CA THR A 67 38.67 -21.22 -51.52
C THR A 67 38.28 -19.83 -52.00
N LYS A 68 38.37 -19.53 -53.31
CA LYS A 68 37.88 -18.25 -53.87
C LYS A 68 36.36 -18.13 -53.80
N ASN A 69 35.62 -19.20 -54.11
CA ASN A 69 34.16 -19.21 -54.02
C ASN A 69 33.68 -19.14 -52.56
N MET A 70 34.37 -19.82 -51.64
CA MET A 70 34.10 -19.73 -50.21
C MET A 70 34.41 -18.32 -49.68
N ARG A 71 35.49 -17.67 -50.14
CA ARG A 71 35.81 -16.29 -49.74
C ARG A 71 34.75 -15.29 -50.25
N ARG A 72 34.27 -15.44 -51.49
CA ARG A 72 33.15 -14.62 -52.01
C ARG A 72 31.84 -14.87 -51.25
N ALA A 73 31.49 -16.14 -50.98
CA ALA A 73 30.32 -16.47 -50.17
C ALA A 73 30.41 -15.93 -48.74
N THR A 74 31.62 -15.89 -48.16
CA THR A 74 31.85 -15.33 -46.82
C THR A 74 31.76 -13.79 -46.83
N ILE A 75 32.24 -13.13 -47.88
CA ILE A 75 32.14 -11.67 -48.05
C ILE A 75 30.69 -11.26 -48.32
N ASP A 76 29.97 -11.99 -49.18
CA ASP A 76 28.55 -11.73 -49.44
C ASP A 76 27.73 -11.97 -48.17
N ALA A 77 27.92 -13.09 -47.45
CA ALA A 77 27.27 -13.33 -46.17
C ALA A 77 27.61 -12.27 -45.10
N ALA A 78 28.86 -11.80 -45.06
CA ALA A 78 29.27 -10.72 -44.16
C ALA A 78 28.61 -9.38 -44.54
N SER A 79 28.39 -9.11 -45.82
CA SER A 79 27.71 -7.91 -46.30
C SER A 79 26.21 -7.92 -45.98
N THR A 80 25.55 -9.08 -46.09
CA THR A 80 24.14 -9.25 -45.73
C THR A 80 23.93 -9.12 -44.21
N LEU A 81 24.86 -9.64 -43.40
CA LEU A 81 24.83 -9.46 -41.94
C LEU A 81 25.06 -8.00 -41.53
N ARG A 82 25.86 -7.25 -42.30
CA ARG A 82 26.13 -5.82 -42.03
C ARG A 82 24.92 -4.93 -42.32
N SER A 83 24.09 -5.31 -43.29
CA SER A 83 22.81 -4.66 -43.61
C SER A 83 21.77 -4.86 -42.50
N ASP A 84 21.71 -6.04 -41.89
CA ASP A 84 20.73 -6.36 -40.83
C ASP A 84 21.06 -5.70 -39.47
N GLU A 85 22.30 -5.24 -39.30
CA GLU A 85 22.78 -4.63 -38.05
C GLU A 85 22.26 -3.20 -37.84
N GLY A 86 21.94 -2.48 -38.92
CA GLY A 86 21.40 -1.11 -38.87
C GLY A 86 20.00 -1.03 -38.26
N TRP A 87 19.13 -2.00 -38.56
CA TRP A 87 17.74 -2.03 -38.07
C TRP A 87 17.61 -2.58 -36.65
N ARG A 88 18.51 -3.47 -36.23
CA ARG A 88 18.48 -4.10 -34.90
C ARG A 88 18.83 -3.14 -33.76
N LYS A 89 19.61 -2.09 -34.02
CA LYS A 89 19.99 -1.09 -33.01
C LYS A 89 18.79 -0.29 -32.48
N PRO A 90 18.01 0.43 -33.32
CA PRO A 90 16.86 1.20 -32.81
C PRO A 90 15.84 0.29 -32.12
N MET A 91 15.61 -0.93 -32.61
CA MET A 91 14.71 -1.89 -31.96
C MET A 91 15.11 -2.23 -30.52
N ARG A 92 16.41 -2.36 -30.22
CA ARG A 92 16.88 -2.63 -28.84
C ARG A 92 16.64 -1.44 -27.92
N HIS A 93 16.90 -0.23 -28.39
CA HIS A 93 16.64 0.99 -27.62
C HIS A 93 15.14 1.17 -27.37
N THR A 94 14.31 0.94 -28.38
CA THR A 94 12.86 0.97 -28.23
C THR A 94 12.39 -0.10 -27.24
N PHE A 95 12.88 -1.33 -27.33
CA PHE A 95 12.49 -2.39 -26.39
C PHE A 95 12.92 -2.08 -24.95
N ALA A 96 14.14 -1.58 -24.75
CA ALA A 96 14.62 -1.20 -23.42
C ALA A 96 13.82 -0.02 -22.84
N PHE A 97 13.52 0.97 -23.68
CA PHE A 97 12.68 2.10 -23.30
C PHE A 97 11.25 1.65 -22.95
N LEU A 98 10.64 0.79 -23.77
CA LEU A 98 9.31 0.24 -23.50
C LEU A 98 9.31 -0.60 -22.21
N THR A 99 10.36 -1.37 -21.97
CA THR A 99 10.52 -2.13 -20.71
C THR A 99 10.57 -1.17 -19.53
N PHE A 100 11.40 -0.14 -19.59
CA PHE A 100 11.48 0.90 -18.56
C PHE A 100 10.14 1.62 -18.35
N PHE A 101 9.46 2.00 -19.43
CA PHE A 101 8.20 2.72 -19.38
C PHE A 101 7.09 1.85 -18.79
N ILE A 102 6.87 0.66 -19.34
CA ILE A 102 5.78 -0.24 -18.91
C ILE A 102 6.01 -0.76 -17.49
N PHE A 103 7.25 -1.10 -17.12
CA PHE A 103 7.56 -1.69 -15.82
C PHE A 103 7.79 -0.64 -14.73
N GLY A 104 8.43 0.47 -15.07
CA GLY A 104 8.83 1.50 -14.11
C GLY A 104 7.84 2.66 -14.01
N LEU A 105 7.64 3.40 -15.10
CA LEU A 105 6.91 4.67 -15.07
C LEU A 105 5.39 4.53 -15.18
N LEU A 106 4.90 3.59 -16.00
CA LEU A 106 3.47 3.42 -16.25
C LEU A 106 2.69 3.08 -14.98
N PRO A 107 3.12 2.16 -14.10
CA PRO A 107 2.39 1.87 -12.86
C PRO A 107 2.32 3.10 -11.96
N LEU A 108 3.40 3.88 -11.87
CA LEU A 108 3.43 5.14 -11.13
C LEU A 108 2.43 6.15 -11.72
N ILE A 109 2.46 6.38 -13.04
CA ILE A 109 1.55 7.32 -13.70
C ILE A 109 0.10 6.89 -13.48
N VAL A 110 -0.24 5.64 -13.77
CA VAL A 110 -1.60 5.11 -13.62
C VAL A 110 -2.08 5.28 -12.17
N TYR A 111 -1.25 4.90 -11.20
CA TYR A 111 -1.58 5.01 -9.78
C TYR A 111 -1.86 6.45 -9.36
N PHE A 112 -0.97 7.39 -9.69
CA PHE A 112 -1.12 8.81 -9.33
C PHE A 112 -2.20 9.53 -10.13
N THR A 113 -2.63 9.00 -11.29
CA THR A 113 -3.79 9.53 -12.03
C THR A 113 -5.12 9.07 -11.47
N ILE A 114 -5.18 7.89 -10.84
CA ILE A 114 -6.41 7.32 -10.29
C ILE A 114 -6.64 7.78 -8.85
N LEU A 115 -5.56 7.95 -8.07
CA LEU A 115 -5.67 8.25 -6.64
C LEU A 115 -5.58 9.73 -6.34
N ASP A 116 -6.69 10.27 -5.85
CA ASP A 116 -6.73 11.57 -5.20
C ASP A 116 -6.01 11.50 -3.84
N GLN A 117 -5.05 12.42 -3.63
CA GLN A 117 -4.28 12.60 -2.39
C GLN A 117 -3.51 11.35 -1.90
N PRO A 118 -2.57 10.82 -2.70
CA PRO A 118 -1.86 9.55 -2.43
C PRO A 118 -1.01 9.53 -1.14
N PHE A 119 -0.59 10.71 -0.66
CA PHE A 119 0.23 10.87 0.54
C PHE A 119 -0.56 11.34 1.77
N LYS A 120 -1.89 11.34 1.69
CA LYS A 120 -2.73 11.69 2.83
C LYS A 120 -3.41 10.44 3.34
N ALA A 121 -3.08 10.03 4.55
CA ALA A 121 -3.79 8.95 5.22
C ALA A 121 -5.28 9.29 5.24
N LYS A 122 -6.09 8.44 4.62
CA LYS A 122 -7.53 8.53 4.78
C LYS A 122 -7.84 8.02 6.20
N PRO A 123 -8.54 8.81 7.03
CA PRO A 123 -8.89 8.36 8.36
C PRO A 123 -9.75 7.11 8.28
N VAL A 124 -9.59 6.21 9.25
CA VAL A 124 -10.48 5.07 9.37
C VAL A 124 -11.83 5.59 9.84
N THR A 125 -12.84 5.45 9.00
CA THR A 125 -14.22 5.85 9.30
C THR A 125 -15.09 4.61 9.34
N CYS A 126 -15.84 4.43 10.40
CA CYS A 126 -16.83 3.36 10.55
C CYS A 126 -18.26 3.94 10.65
N GLY A 127 -19.25 3.17 10.19
CA GLY A 127 -20.68 3.54 10.16
C GLY A 127 -21.14 4.29 8.88
N ASP A 128 -22.46 4.35 8.68
CA ASP A 128 -23.11 4.82 7.44
C ASP A 128 -22.91 6.30 7.11
N ALA A 129 -22.28 7.09 8.00
CA ALA A 129 -22.08 8.52 7.81
C ALA A 129 -20.80 9.09 8.46
N ALA A 130 -19.70 8.33 8.49
CA ALA A 130 -18.42 8.80 9.07
C ALA A 130 -18.56 9.38 10.50
N GLN A 131 -19.45 8.79 11.30
CA GLN A 131 -19.79 9.27 12.64
C GLN A 131 -18.59 9.20 13.60
N VAL A 132 -17.74 8.19 13.41
CA VAL A 132 -16.52 8.02 14.18
C VAL A 132 -15.34 8.08 13.23
N ARG A 133 -14.42 8.99 13.54
CA ARG A 133 -13.20 9.21 12.77
C ARG A 133 -12.00 8.97 13.68
N GLU A 134 -11.22 7.95 13.35
CA GLU A 134 -9.94 7.71 14.00
C GLU A 134 -8.82 8.17 13.06
N ASP A 135 -8.19 9.29 13.42
CA ASP A 135 -6.97 9.74 12.76
C ASP A 135 -5.79 8.95 13.36
N THR A 136 -5.01 8.28 12.50
CA THR A 136 -3.78 7.58 12.91
C THR A 136 -2.58 8.48 12.60
N PRO A 137 -2.04 9.21 13.59
CA PRO A 137 -0.94 10.14 13.34
C PRO A 137 0.39 9.41 13.07
N GLY A 138 1.24 10.04 12.26
CA GLY A 138 2.64 9.65 12.12
C GLY A 138 2.88 8.42 11.22
N ILE A 139 3.92 7.65 11.57
CA ILE A 139 4.40 6.51 10.75
C ILE A 139 3.45 5.33 10.76
N GLU A 140 2.56 5.23 11.75
CA GLU A 140 1.52 4.21 11.81
C GLU A 140 0.55 4.34 10.62
N GLY A 141 0.21 5.58 10.24
CA GLY A 141 -0.59 5.87 9.06
C GLY A 141 0.03 5.38 7.74
N LEU A 142 1.35 5.17 7.70
CA LEU A 142 2.03 4.58 6.53
C LEU A 142 1.63 3.11 6.34
N PHE A 143 1.29 2.39 7.42
CA PHE A 143 0.93 0.97 7.35
C PHE A 143 -0.57 0.74 7.43
N THR A 144 -1.37 1.80 7.64
CA THR A 144 -2.81 1.70 7.65
C THR A 144 -3.33 1.36 6.26
N ILE A 145 -4.17 0.32 6.19
CA ILE A 145 -4.87 -0.10 4.98
C ILE A 145 -6.10 0.79 4.86
N ASP A 146 -6.05 1.78 3.97
CA ASP A 146 -7.03 2.86 3.87
C ASP A 146 -7.89 2.77 2.60
N ARG A 147 -7.43 1.99 1.60
CA ARG A 147 -8.15 1.70 0.36
C ARG A 147 -8.54 0.22 0.35
N THR A 148 -9.65 -0.07 1.00
CA THR A 148 -10.26 -1.40 1.04
C THR A 148 -11.41 -1.54 0.07
N ALA A 149 -11.66 -2.77 -0.37
CA ALA A 149 -12.80 -3.11 -1.21
C ALA A 149 -13.37 -4.49 -0.84
N GLY A 150 -14.68 -4.64 -1.04
CA GLY A 150 -15.39 -5.89 -0.83
C GLY A 150 -15.67 -6.20 0.64
N SER A 151 -16.42 -7.27 0.85
CA SER A 151 -16.69 -7.89 2.16
C SER A 151 -16.54 -9.38 1.97
N PHE A 152 -15.54 -9.95 2.62
CA PHE A 152 -15.09 -11.33 2.43
C PHE A 152 -15.09 -12.08 3.76
N PRO A 153 -15.35 -13.39 3.77
CA PRO A 153 -15.03 -14.21 4.94
C PRO A 153 -13.51 -14.26 5.15
N PHE A 154 -13.09 -14.48 6.39
CA PHE A 154 -11.67 -14.52 6.79
C PHE A 154 -10.78 -15.34 5.85
N TRP A 155 -11.21 -16.56 5.51
CA TRP A 155 -10.41 -17.46 4.68
C TRP A 155 -10.17 -16.91 3.26
N LEU A 156 -11.16 -16.21 2.69
CA LEU A 156 -11.08 -15.67 1.34
C LEU A 156 -10.19 -14.43 1.31
N ALA A 157 -10.31 -13.55 2.30
CA ALA A 157 -9.42 -12.41 2.45
C ALA A 157 -7.95 -12.85 2.58
N LYS A 158 -7.69 -13.86 3.40
CA LYS A 158 -6.35 -14.46 3.56
C LYS A 158 -5.84 -15.15 2.29
N LEU A 159 -6.73 -15.82 1.56
CA LEU A 159 -6.37 -16.42 0.27
C LEU A 159 -5.98 -15.36 -0.76
N LEU A 160 -6.75 -14.26 -0.87
CA LEU A 160 -6.44 -13.15 -1.78
C LEU A 160 -5.07 -12.54 -1.48
N ASP A 161 -4.77 -12.31 -0.20
CA ASP A 161 -3.49 -11.81 0.26
C ASP A 161 -2.33 -12.77 -0.09
N THR A 162 -2.55 -14.07 0.14
CA THR A 162 -1.56 -15.12 -0.21
C THR A 162 -1.31 -15.20 -1.72
N ILE A 163 -2.36 -15.07 -2.55
CA ILE A 163 -2.24 -15.06 -4.02
C ILE A 163 -1.46 -13.82 -4.47
N TRP A 164 -1.76 -12.66 -3.90
CA TRP A 164 -1.03 -11.42 -4.19
C TRP A 164 0.47 -11.58 -3.90
N ASP A 165 0.81 -12.07 -2.71
CA ASP A 165 2.20 -12.30 -2.30
C ASP A 165 2.93 -13.30 -3.20
N LEU A 166 2.26 -14.40 -3.55
CA LEU A 166 2.88 -15.44 -4.36
C LEU A 166 3.03 -15.03 -5.84
N VAL A 167 1.98 -14.47 -6.43
CA VAL A 167 1.94 -14.23 -7.89
C VAL A 167 2.54 -12.87 -8.21
N VAL A 168 2.08 -11.82 -7.53
CA VAL A 168 2.49 -10.44 -7.84
C VAL A 168 3.85 -10.18 -7.22
N ALA A 169 4.01 -10.39 -5.91
CA ALA A 169 5.23 -10.00 -5.23
C ALA A 169 6.45 -10.85 -5.67
N ARG A 170 6.32 -12.19 -5.71
CA ARG A 170 7.40 -13.06 -6.21
C ARG A 170 7.57 -13.01 -7.72
N GLY A 171 6.49 -12.87 -8.49
CA GLY A 171 6.58 -12.68 -9.94
C GLY A 171 7.34 -11.41 -10.31
N MET A 172 7.06 -10.30 -9.61
CA MET A 172 7.76 -9.03 -9.74
C MET A 172 9.25 -9.17 -9.38
N GLN A 173 9.57 -9.88 -8.29
CA GLN A 173 10.96 -10.16 -7.90
C GLN A 173 11.71 -10.94 -8.98
N LEU A 174 11.10 -11.99 -9.55
CA LEU A 174 11.71 -12.79 -10.60
C LEU A 174 12.00 -11.93 -11.84
N LEU A 175 11.00 -11.15 -12.29
CA LEU A 175 11.13 -10.28 -13.46
C LEU A 175 12.20 -9.19 -13.24
N ALA A 176 12.17 -8.52 -12.09
CA ALA A 176 13.16 -7.52 -11.71
C ALA A 176 14.57 -8.13 -11.63
N GLY A 177 14.69 -9.36 -11.12
CA GLY A 177 15.93 -10.14 -11.12
C GLY A 177 16.44 -10.44 -12.53
N CYS A 178 15.59 -10.90 -13.44
CA CYS A 178 15.96 -11.18 -14.84
C CYS A 178 16.44 -9.92 -15.58
N ILE A 179 15.74 -8.79 -15.39
CA ILE A 179 16.11 -7.50 -15.98
C ILE A 179 17.46 -7.03 -15.41
N SER A 180 17.59 -7.02 -14.08
CA SER A 180 18.82 -6.62 -13.39
C SER A 180 20.02 -7.45 -13.83
N TYR A 181 19.86 -8.77 -13.89
CA TYR A 181 20.90 -9.69 -14.33
C TYR A 181 21.37 -9.37 -15.75
N SER A 182 20.43 -9.11 -16.67
CA SER A 182 20.74 -8.79 -18.06
C SER A 182 21.49 -7.46 -18.21
N VAL A 183 21.10 -6.44 -17.45
CA VAL A 183 21.75 -5.12 -17.43
C VAL A 183 23.13 -5.20 -16.79
N PHE A 184 23.23 -5.82 -15.62
CA PHE A 184 24.48 -5.89 -14.87
C PHE A 184 25.52 -6.78 -15.52
N CYS A 185 25.15 -7.87 -16.19
CA CYS A 185 26.11 -8.66 -16.97
C CYS A 185 26.76 -7.82 -18.08
N LYS A 186 25.98 -7.00 -18.81
CA LYS A 186 26.53 -6.10 -19.83
C LYS A 186 27.41 -5.01 -19.22
N ALA A 187 26.95 -4.37 -18.15
CA ALA A 187 27.71 -3.32 -17.49
C ALA A 187 29.01 -3.84 -16.87
N MET A 188 28.98 -5.05 -16.30
CA MET A 188 30.15 -5.71 -15.72
C MET A 188 31.19 -6.06 -16.79
N LEU A 189 30.76 -6.54 -17.96
CA LEU A 189 31.67 -6.78 -19.08
C LEU A 189 32.45 -5.53 -19.49
N HIS A 190 31.75 -4.41 -19.63
CA HIS A 190 32.38 -3.15 -19.95
C HIS A 190 33.28 -2.65 -18.80
N ALA A 191 32.91 -2.93 -17.55
CA ALA A 191 33.77 -2.63 -16.39
C ALA A 191 35.04 -3.50 -16.34
N LEU A 192 34.99 -4.75 -16.81
CA LEU A 192 36.13 -5.67 -16.88
C LEU A 192 37.21 -5.19 -17.86
N GLU A 193 36.79 -4.53 -18.93
CA GLU A 193 37.72 -3.92 -19.91
C GLU A 193 38.48 -2.74 -19.30
N ALA A 194 37.81 -1.99 -18.42
CA ALA A 194 38.36 -0.80 -17.79
C ALA A 194 39.22 -1.11 -16.55
N SER A 195 38.88 -2.17 -15.81
CA SER A 195 39.52 -2.50 -14.53
C SER A 195 39.34 -3.97 -14.17
N PRO A 196 40.34 -4.62 -13.55
CA PRO A 196 40.20 -5.99 -13.06
C PRO A 196 39.12 -6.05 -11.98
N ILE A 197 38.15 -6.93 -12.16
CA ILE A 197 37.08 -7.20 -11.17
C ILE A 197 37.44 -8.48 -10.41
N PRO A 198 37.36 -8.50 -9.07
CA PRO A 198 37.61 -9.71 -8.30
C PRO A 198 36.71 -10.87 -8.74
N PHE A 199 37.30 -12.06 -8.89
CA PHE A 199 36.59 -13.27 -9.33
C PHE A 199 35.37 -13.61 -8.47
N ARG A 200 35.39 -13.28 -7.17
CA ARG A 200 34.25 -13.48 -6.24
C ARG A 200 33.05 -12.62 -6.62
N THR A 201 33.27 -11.35 -6.97
CA THR A 201 32.20 -10.44 -7.41
C THR A 201 31.65 -10.90 -8.75
N PHE A 202 32.52 -11.30 -9.68
CA PHE A 202 32.11 -11.84 -10.99
C PHE A 202 31.25 -13.10 -10.85
N THR A 203 31.70 -14.10 -10.09
CA THR A 203 30.97 -15.36 -9.89
C THR A 203 29.67 -15.15 -9.12
N GLY A 204 29.65 -14.29 -8.10
CA GLY A 204 28.43 -13.94 -7.39
C GLY A 204 27.35 -13.36 -8.31
N LEU A 205 27.73 -12.42 -9.18
CA LEU A 205 26.78 -11.77 -10.08
C LEU A 205 26.34 -12.67 -11.24
N ALA A 206 27.28 -13.43 -11.83
CA ALA A 206 27.00 -14.27 -13.00
C ALA A 206 26.29 -15.59 -12.64
N MET A 207 26.61 -16.21 -11.49
CA MET A 207 26.10 -17.53 -11.13
C MET A 207 24.98 -17.48 -10.08
N ASN A 208 25.13 -16.66 -9.04
CA ASN A 208 24.16 -16.64 -7.91
C ASN A 208 23.04 -15.60 -8.12
N GLY A 209 23.22 -14.64 -9.02
CA GLY A 209 22.25 -13.57 -9.28
C GLY A 209 22.00 -12.68 -8.05
N ALA A 210 20.73 -12.32 -7.82
CA ALA A 210 20.31 -11.54 -6.66
C ALA A 210 20.29 -12.40 -5.40
N SER A 211 21.38 -12.34 -4.63
CA SER A 211 21.50 -13.02 -3.33
C SER A 211 22.20 -12.10 -2.32
N LEU A 212 21.92 -12.29 -1.02
CA LEU A 212 22.59 -11.54 0.05
C LEU A 212 24.11 -11.76 0.02
N TRP A 213 24.54 -12.96 -0.38
CA TRP A 213 25.95 -13.26 -0.56
C TRP A 213 26.59 -12.41 -1.67
N THR A 214 25.93 -12.28 -2.82
CA THR A 214 26.39 -11.44 -3.93
C THR A 214 26.52 -9.97 -3.48
N VAL A 215 25.51 -9.46 -2.75
CA VAL A 215 25.53 -8.10 -2.19
C VAL A 215 26.73 -7.92 -1.26
N GLY A 216 26.93 -8.84 -0.31
CA GLY A 216 28.07 -8.79 0.62
C GLY A 216 29.43 -8.84 -0.09
N CYS A 217 29.55 -9.64 -1.16
CA CYS A 217 30.77 -9.69 -1.97
C CYS A 217 31.04 -8.36 -2.67
N ILE A 218 30.03 -7.75 -3.31
CA ILE A 218 30.15 -6.46 -3.98
C ILE A 218 30.57 -5.38 -2.97
N ILE A 219 29.89 -5.30 -1.82
CA ILE A 219 30.18 -4.28 -0.80
C ILE A 219 31.60 -4.41 -0.28
N ARG A 220 32.06 -5.62 0.01
CA ARG A 220 33.42 -5.88 0.50
C ARG A 220 34.49 -5.54 -0.53
N ASP A 221 34.17 -5.68 -1.81
CA ASP A 221 35.10 -5.46 -2.91
C ASP A 221 35.11 -3.98 -3.40
N LEU A 222 34.15 -3.13 -2.97
CA LEU A 222 34.09 -1.70 -3.29
C LEU A 222 35.40 -0.95 -3.05
N GLY A 223 36.05 -1.21 -1.90
CA GLY A 223 37.28 -0.53 -1.50
C GLY A 223 38.51 -0.89 -2.33
N ARG A 224 38.44 -1.92 -3.20
CA ARG A 224 39.55 -2.32 -4.06
C ARG A 224 39.59 -1.58 -5.40
N HIS A 225 38.50 -0.91 -5.76
CA HIS A 225 38.40 -0.23 -7.05
C HIS A 225 38.90 1.23 -6.95
N SER A 226 39.88 1.59 -7.78
CA SER A 226 40.45 2.95 -7.80
C SER A 226 39.62 3.94 -8.62
N ARG A 227 38.83 3.46 -9.59
CA ARG A 227 38.03 4.30 -10.50
C ARG A 227 36.65 4.57 -9.90
N LYS A 228 36.37 5.85 -9.61
CA LYS A 228 35.09 6.34 -9.05
C LYS A 228 33.86 5.83 -9.81
N ARG A 229 33.94 5.74 -11.13
CA ARG A 229 32.84 5.27 -11.99
C ARG A 229 32.51 3.80 -11.77
N THR A 230 33.53 2.94 -11.71
CA THR A 230 33.37 1.52 -11.40
C THR A 230 32.81 1.34 -9.99
N VAL A 231 33.30 2.12 -9.03
CA VAL A 231 32.76 2.14 -7.65
C VAL A 231 31.28 2.50 -7.66
N LEU A 232 30.87 3.57 -8.35
CA LEU A 232 29.46 3.99 -8.45
C LEU A 232 28.57 2.90 -9.07
N LEU A 233 29.04 2.24 -10.15
CA LEU A 233 28.32 1.13 -10.77
C LEU A 233 28.10 -0.02 -9.78
N PHE A 234 29.12 -0.39 -9.01
CA PHE A 234 29.01 -1.45 -8.00
C PHE A 234 28.15 -1.06 -6.80
N ILE A 235 28.20 0.21 -6.34
CA ILE A 235 27.29 0.72 -5.30
C ILE A 235 25.85 0.59 -5.79
N TYR A 236 25.57 1.08 -7.00
CA TYR A 236 24.24 1.00 -7.57
C TYR A 236 23.79 -0.46 -7.78
N ALA A 237 24.67 -1.34 -8.26
CA ALA A 237 24.37 -2.77 -8.38
C ALA A 237 24.03 -3.39 -7.01
N ALA A 238 24.77 -3.08 -5.95
CA ALA A 238 24.46 -3.56 -4.61
C ALA A 238 23.08 -3.06 -4.14
N VAL A 239 22.79 -1.76 -4.28
CA VAL A 239 21.49 -1.18 -3.91
C VAL A 239 20.35 -1.79 -4.72
N ALA A 240 20.54 -1.98 -6.03
CA ALA A 240 19.54 -2.58 -6.91
C ALA A 240 19.26 -4.04 -6.56
N LEU A 241 20.28 -4.83 -6.21
CA LEU A 241 20.11 -6.22 -5.77
C LEU A 241 19.42 -6.30 -4.40
N VAL A 242 19.75 -5.41 -3.46
CA VAL A 242 19.02 -5.29 -2.18
C VAL A 242 17.55 -4.97 -2.43
N TYR A 243 17.26 -4.04 -3.34
CA TYR A 243 15.89 -3.74 -3.72
C TYR A 243 15.16 -4.96 -4.30
N VAL A 244 15.77 -5.69 -5.26
CA VAL A 244 15.19 -6.92 -5.82
C VAL A 244 14.89 -7.96 -4.74
N LEU A 245 15.74 -8.08 -3.72
CA LEU A 245 15.51 -8.97 -2.58
C LEU A 245 14.38 -8.48 -1.68
N ALA A 246 14.19 -7.17 -1.54
CA ALA A 246 13.17 -6.54 -0.72
C ALA A 246 11.78 -6.44 -1.38
N ILE A 247 11.68 -6.54 -2.71
CA ILE A 247 10.41 -6.43 -3.46
C ILE A 247 9.26 -7.24 -2.84
N PRO A 248 9.41 -8.56 -2.53
CA PRO A 248 8.31 -9.33 -2.00
C PRO A 248 7.81 -8.81 -0.66
N THR A 249 8.72 -8.39 0.20
CA THR A 249 8.39 -7.84 1.51
C THR A 249 7.67 -6.49 1.36
N LEU A 250 8.19 -5.59 0.51
CA LEU A 250 7.55 -4.28 0.26
C LEU A 250 6.13 -4.44 -0.27
N PHE A 251 5.93 -5.34 -1.24
CA PHE A 251 4.63 -5.59 -1.85
C PHE A 251 3.64 -6.30 -0.92
N SER A 252 4.13 -7.16 -0.03
CA SER A 252 3.32 -7.79 1.02
C SER A 252 2.93 -6.77 2.09
N THR A 253 3.84 -5.90 2.51
CA THR A 253 3.55 -4.87 3.54
C THR A 253 2.57 -3.79 3.09
N MET A 254 2.45 -3.53 1.78
CA MET A 254 1.51 -2.53 1.26
C MET A 254 0.10 -3.08 1.06
N THR A 255 -0.08 -4.40 1.15
CA THR A 255 -1.39 -5.06 1.07
C THR A 255 -1.77 -5.71 2.38
N GLY A 256 -3.05 -5.97 2.52
CA GLY A 256 -3.52 -6.84 3.59
C GLY A 256 -5.03 -6.82 3.67
N TYR A 257 -5.53 -7.36 4.76
CA TYR A 257 -6.95 -7.34 5.08
C TYR A 257 -7.18 -6.80 6.49
N ILE A 258 -8.30 -6.11 6.65
CA ILE A 258 -8.78 -5.59 7.94
C ILE A 258 -10.16 -6.18 8.22
N SER A 259 -10.49 -6.36 9.49
CA SER A 259 -11.88 -6.67 9.87
C SER A 259 -12.77 -5.48 9.57
N VAL A 260 -13.98 -5.73 9.04
CA VAL A 260 -15.01 -4.70 8.98
C VAL A 260 -15.30 -4.24 10.40
N SER A 261 -15.19 -2.93 10.62
CA SER A 261 -15.47 -2.31 11.90
C SER A 261 -16.79 -1.54 11.83
N SER A 262 -17.56 -1.64 12.91
CA SER A 262 -18.77 -0.85 13.12
C SER A 262 -18.47 0.25 14.14
N ALA A 263 -19.25 1.33 14.09
CA ALA A 263 -19.11 2.43 15.02
C ALA A 263 -19.72 2.04 16.37
N PHE A 264 -18.93 2.05 17.44
CA PHE A 264 -19.40 1.86 18.80
C PHE A 264 -19.11 3.09 19.63
N THR A 265 -20.03 3.48 20.50
CA THR A 265 -19.83 4.60 21.41
C THR A 265 -19.80 4.08 22.84
N LYS A 266 -18.80 4.53 23.60
CA LYS A 266 -18.73 4.25 25.03
C LYS A 266 -19.79 5.08 25.75
N VAL A 267 -20.70 4.44 26.46
CA VAL A 267 -21.76 5.15 27.20
C VAL A 267 -21.09 5.98 28.32
N PRO A 268 -21.26 7.31 28.34
CA PRO A 268 -20.63 8.17 29.34
C PRO A 268 -20.94 7.74 30.78
N GLY A 269 -19.91 7.69 31.63
CA GLY A 269 -20.03 7.23 33.01
C GLY A 269 -19.98 5.71 33.20
N THR A 270 -19.96 4.92 32.13
CA THR A 270 -19.85 3.44 32.19
C THR A 270 -18.62 2.93 31.45
N SER A 271 -18.32 1.63 31.57
CA SER A 271 -17.32 0.94 30.76
C SER A 271 -17.90 0.20 29.54
N GLN A 272 -19.20 0.35 29.28
CA GLN A 272 -19.90 -0.39 28.23
C GLN A 272 -19.80 0.35 26.89
N PHE A 273 -19.54 -0.41 25.83
CA PHE A 273 -19.65 0.05 24.45
C PHE A 273 -20.97 -0.45 23.87
N VAL A 274 -21.67 0.42 23.15
CA VAL A 274 -22.91 0.10 22.44
C VAL A 274 -22.81 0.58 21.00
N PRO A 275 -23.48 -0.08 20.05
CA PRO A 275 -23.58 0.42 18.68
C PRO A 275 -23.94 1.91 18.66
N THR A 276 -23.23 2.70 17.85
CA THR A 276 -23.47 4.15 17.78
C THR A 276 -24.86 4.45 17.24
N ASP A 277 -25.41 3.56 16.41
CA ASP A 277 -26.78 3.68 15.90
C ASP A 277 -27.87 3.56 16.99
N ASP A 278 -27.53 2.99 18.17
CA ASP A 278 -28.44 2.98 19.33
C ASP A 278 -28.57 4.37 19.97
N PHE A 279 -27.63 5.28 19.70
CA PHE A 279 -27.73 6.69 20.09
C PHE A 279 -28.56 7.44 19.06
N VAL A 280 -29.82 7.72 19.40
CA VAL A 280 -30.73 8.45 18.52
C VAL A 280 -30.68 9.96 18.84
N PRO A 281 -30.69 10.86 17.85
CA PRO A 281 -30.74 12.29 18.14
C PRO A 281 -32.03 12.64 18.91
N GLY A 282 -31.97 13.57 19.85
CA GLY A 282 -33.13 13.95 20.64
C GLY A 282 -32.94 15.17 21.55
N TYR A 283 -33.96 15.44 22.36
CA TYR A 283 -33.96 16.56 23.30
C TYR A 283 -33.80 16.05 24.72
N THR A 284 -32.88 16.67 25.45
CA THR A 284 -32.62 16.36 26.87
C THR A 284 -33.28 17.43 27.73
N PHE A 285 -34.01 17.01 28.76
CA PHE A 285 -34.75 17.90 29.66
C PHE A 285 -34.08 17.99 31.04
N VAL A 286 -34.04 19.19 31.62
CA VAL A 286 -33.43 19.48 32.93
C VAL A 286 -34.33 20.41 33.73
N GLY A 287 -34.51 20.12 35.03
CA GLY A 287 -35.25 20.95 35.98
C GLY A 287 -36.77 20.94 35.78
N LEU A 288 -37.31 19.99 35.02
CA LEU A 288 -38.74 19.88 34.78
C LEU A 288 -39.42 19.15 35.94
N GLU A 289 -40.42 19.76 36.58
CA GLU A 289 -41.04 19.22 37.79
C GLU A 289 -41.60 17.81 37.56
N GLY A 290 -41.17 16.85 38.38
CA GLY A 290 -41.62 15.45 38.31
C GLY A 290 -41.05 14.64 37.14
N VAL A 291 -40.07 15.18 36.41
CA VAL A 291 -39.29 14.46 35.40
C VAL A 291 -37.84 14.43 35.86
N PRO A 292 -37.18 13.26 35.91
CA PRO A 292 -35.76 13.19 36.27
C PRO A 292 -34.89 14.04 35.34
N ASP A 293 -33.85 14.67 35.89
CA ASP A 293 -32.88 15.40 35.08
C ASP A 293 -32.18 14.48 34.07
N ASN A 294 -31.88 15.05 32.90
CA ASN A 294 -31.30 14.35 31.75
C ASN A 294 -32.21 13.28 31.14
N THR A 295 -33.53 13.34 31.39
CA THR A 295 -34.49 12.54 30.62
C THR A 295 -34.44 13.00 29.16
N CYS A 296 -34.36 12.06 28.23
CA CYS A 296 -34.24 12.33 26.80
C CYS A 296 -35.39 11.70 26.02
N ILE A 297 -35.86 12.42 25.01
CA ILE A 297 -36.85 11.90 24.07
C ILE A 297 -36.28 12.04 22.66
N SER A 298 -36.39 10.96 21.89
CA SER A 298 -35.91 10.93 20.52
C SER A 298 -36.58 11.99 19.65
N GLN A 299 -35.83 12.48 18.67
CA GLN A 299 -36.30 13.45 17.71
C GLN A 299 -37.48 12.90 16.90
N GLU A 300 -37.55 11.59 16.65
CA GLU A 300 -38.69 10.97 15.95
C GLU A 300 -40.02 11.20 16.68
N ILE A 301 -40.01 11.13 18.01
CA ILE A 301 -41.21 11.36 18.84
C ILE A 301 -41.52 12.86 18.96
N ILE A 302 -40.49 13.70 19.12
CA ILE A 302 -40.69 15.15 19.32
C ILE A 302 -40.99 15.89 18.02
N ALA A 303 -40.39 15.50 16.89
CA ALA A 303 -40.44 16.26 15.65
C ALA A 303 -41.88 16.56 15.17
N PRO A 304 -42.84 15.62 15.20
CA PRO A 304 -44.23 15.93 14.82
C PRO A 304 -44.87 17.01 15.72
N ILE A 305 -44.58 17.01 17.02
CA ILE A 305 -45.15 17.97 17.98
C ILE A 305 -44.44 19.31 17.85
N SER A 306 -43.10 19.32 17.75
CA SER A 306 -42.30 20.52 17.51
C SER A 306 -42.73 21.22 16.22
N TYR A 307 -42.97 20.45 15.17
CA TYR A 307 -43.44 20.97 13.91
C TYR A 307 -44.87 21.56 14.01
N LYS A 308 -45.79 20.89 14.72
CA LYS A 308 -47.13 21.46 15.03
C LYS A 308 -47.03 22.75 15.83
N PHE A 309 -46.13 22.77 16.81
CA PHE A 309 -45.88 23.93 17.65
C PHE A 309 -45.42 25.12 16.81
N ASN A 310 -44.36 24.95 16.01
CA ASN A 310 -43.86 25.98 15.11
C ASN A 310 -44.96 26.41 14.12
N ALA A 311 -45.65 25.46 13.47
CA ALA A 311 -46.72 25.77 12.54
C ALA A 311 -47.83 26.62 13.16
N ARG A 312 -48.19 26.35 14.42
CA ARG A 312 -49.13 27.17 15.20
C ARG A 312 -48.59 28.57 15.43
N GLU A 313 -47.35 28.72 15.90
CA GLU A 313 -46.75 30.04 16.19
C GLU A 313 -46.70 30.94 14.95
N TYR A 314 -46.36 30.38 13.80
CA TYR A 314 -46.20 31.15 12.57
C TYR A 314 -47.50 31.38 11.78
N THR A 315 -48.50 30.50 11.91
CA THR A 315 -49.74 30.56 11.11
C THR A 315 -50.89 31.18 11.89
N CYS A 316 -51.04 30.85 13.17
CA CYS A 316 -52.18 31.27 13.97
C CYS A 316 -52.00 32.68 14.52
N ASN A 317 -53.03 33.51 14.41
CA ASN A 317 -53.08 34.78 15.10
C ASN A 317 -53.14 34.56 16.61
N SER A 318 -52.46 35.43 17.34
CA SER A 318 -52.50 35.48 18.79
C SER A 318 -52.81 36.90 19.28
N THR A 319 -53.12 37.04 20.56
CA THR A 319 -53.30 38.35 21.21
C THR A 319 -52.04 39.21 21.24
N CYS A 320 -50.87 38.64 20.94
CA CYS A 320 -49.60 39.35 20.86
C CYS A 320 -49.16 39.63 19.43
N LEU A 321 -49.59 38.80 18.48
CA LEU A 321 -49.03 38.78 17.14
C LEU A 321 -50.13 38.48 16.12
N THR A 322 -50.25 39.32 15.10
CA THR A 322 -51.13 39.06 13.95
C THR A 322 -50.29 38.71 12.73
N ASN A 323 -50.62 37.57 12.13
CA ASN A 323 -50.02 37.04 10.91
C ASN A 323 -50.81 37.55 9.72
N PHE A 324 -50.10 38.11 8.75
CA PHE A 324 -50.70 38.52 7.49
C PHE A 324 -50.46 37.45 6.41
N PRO A 325 -51.35 37.34 5.41
CA PRO A 325 -51.19 36.38 4.31
C PRO A 325 -49.90 36.55 3.49
N ASN A 326 -49.27 37.71 3.56
CA ASN A 326 -47.99 38.01 2.91
C ASN A 326 -46.77 37.52 3.72
N GLY A 327 -46.98 36.81 4.83
CA GLY A 327 -45.90 36.31 5.71
C GLY A 327 -45.28 37.38 6.62
N THR A 328 -45.83 38.60 6.64
CA THR A 328 -45.40 39.61 7.62
C THR A 328 -46.13 39.39 8.95
N HIS A 329 -45.44 39.69 10.04
CA HIS A 329 -46.02 39.62 11.38
C HIS A 329 -46.10 41.03 11.97
N LYS A 330 -47.11 41.31 12.80
CA LYS A 330 -47.20 42.57 13.54
C LYS A 330 -47.29 42.30 15.03
N ASP A 331 -46.34 42.84 15.78
CA ASP A 331 -46.42 42.89 17.25
C ASP A 331 -47.54 43.85 17.64
N LEU A 332 -48.57 43.33 18.30
CA LEU A 332 -49.73 44.10 18.71
C LEU A 332 -49.43 45.08 19.85
N ALA A 333 -48.35 44.86 20.61
CA ALA A 333 -47.97 45.74 21.71
C ALA A 333 -47.20 46.98 21.22
N THR A 334 -46.27 46.81 20.28
CA THR A 334 -45.43 47.90 19.76
C THR A 334 -45.95 48.48 18.45
N GLY A 335 -46.82 47.75 17.75
CA GLY A 335 -47.28 48.08 16.40
C GLY A 335 -46.22 47.86 15.31
N ALA A 336 -45.02 47.38 15.68
CA ALA A 336 -43.94 47.15 14.74
C ALA A 336 -44.26 46.00 13.78
N LEU A 337 -43.94 46.21 12.49
CA LEU A 337 -43.93 45.13 11.50
C LEU A 337 -42.63 44.36 11.64
N LEU A 338 -42.75 43.07 11.94
CA LEU A 338 -41.66 42.12 11.91
C LEU A 338 -41.63 41.55 10.49
N TYR A 339 -40.52 41.82 9.80
CA TYR A 339 -40.31 41.33 8.44
C TYR A 339 -40.18 39.79 8.46
N PRO A 340 -40.61 39.08 7.40
CA PRO A 340 -40.61 37.61 7.37
C PRO A 340 -39.23 37.04 7.75
N ILE A 341 -39.26 36.10 8.70
CA ILE A 341 -38.18 35.15 9.02
C ILE A 341 -37.05 35.71 9.90
N ASP A 342 -37.37 36.44 10.97
CA ASP A 342 -36.45 36.48 12.13
C ASP A 342 -37.04 35.66 13.29
N GLU A 343 -36.79 34.34 13.24
CA GLU A 343 -37.14 33.38 14.30
C GLU A 343 -36.62 33.85 15.67
N TYR A 344 -35.46 34.53 15.69
CA TYR A 344 -34.88 35.07 16.92
C TYR A 344 -35.62 36.29 17.46
N ALA A 345 -36.36 37.04 16.63
CA ALA A 345 -37.20 38.15 17.08
C ALA A 345 -38.59 37.69 17.57
N LEU A 346 -39.12 36.62 16.98
CA LEU A 346 -40.43 36.05 17.34
C LEU A 346 -40.41 35.32 18.68
N ARG A 347 -39.37 34.50 18.93
CA ARG A 347 -39.30 33.64 20.13
C ARG A 347 -39.40 34.43 21.45
N PRO A 348 -38.63 35.51 21.66
CA PRO A 348 -38.70 36.29 22.89
C PRO A 348 -40.06 36.97 23.11
N LEU A 349 -40.78 37.31 22.04
CA LEU A 349 -42.11 37.92 22.13
C LEU A 349 -43.17 36.93 22.60
N LEU A 350 -43.05 35.67 22.17
CA LEU A 350 -43.94 34.58 22.57
C LEU A 350 -43.58 34.01 23.94
N GLU A 351 -42.28 33.93 24.28
CA GLU A 351 -41.80 33.42 25.57
C GLU A 351 -42.09 34.39 26.74
N ASN A 352 -42.13 35.70 26.50
CA ASN A 352 -42.23 36.72 27.55
C ASN A 352 -43.67 37.23 27.82
N LYS A 353 -44.67 36.78 27.05
CA LYS A 353 -46.05 37.28 27.16
C LYS A 353 -47.05 36.11 27.25
N THR A 354 -48.13 36.32 28.01
CA THR A 354 -49.28 35.40 28.09
C THR A 354 -50.15 35.48 26.83
N CYS A 355 -49.55 35.17 25.67
CA CYS A 355 -50.24 35.20 24.39
C CYS A 355 -51.26 34.07 24.31
N THR A 356 -52.46 34.38 23.84
CA THR A 356 -53.54 33.41 23.61
C THR A 356 -53.89 33.40 22.14
N TYR A 357 -54.13 32.22 21.58
CA TYR A 357 -54.51 32.04 20.17
C TYR A 357 -56.02 32.16 19.99
N PHE A 358 -56.47 32.57 18.80
CA PHE A 358 -57.91 32.67 18.50
C PHE A 358 -58.54 31.27 18.25
N PRO A 359 -59.71 30.97 18.85
CA PRO A 359 -60.30 29.61 18.86
C PRO A 359 -60.90 29.13 17.53
N ASN A 360 -61.10 30.04 16.57
CA ASN A 360 -61.73 29.75 15.28
C ASN A 360 -60.72 29.57 14.14
N GLU A 361 -59.42 29.61 14.44
CA GLU A 361 -58.38 29.43 13.44
C GLU A 361 -57.87 27.99 13.45
N THR A 362 -57.56 27.49 12.25
CA THR A 362 -56.94 26.18 12.07
C THR A 362 -55.74 26.32 11.15
N TYR A 363 -54.77 25.44 11.33
CA TYR A 363 -53.60 25.36 10.47
C TYR A 363 -53.44 23.93 9.94
N THR A 364 -53.02 23.83 8.69
CA THR A 364 -52.49 22.60 8.12
C THR A 364 -50.97 22.74 8.19
N GLY A 365 -50.30 21.90 8.99
CA GLY A 365 -48.85 22.02 9.18
C GLY A 365 -48.08 21.75 7.89
N GLN A 366 -48.01 22.69 6.94
CA GLN A 366 -47.44 22.42 5.62
C GLN A 366 -46.59 23.56 5.04
N GLN A 367 -46.53 24.74 5.66
CA GLN A 367 -46.06 25.93 4.94
C GLN A 367 -44.67 26.48 5.29
N LEU A 368 -43.99 26.02 6.34
CA LEU A 368 -42.96 26.89 6.95
C LEU A 368 -41.50 26.64 6.61
N PHE A 369 -41.13 25.54 5.95
CA PHE A 369 -39.70 25.24 5.68
C PHE A 369 -39.31 25.16 4.20
N ALA A 370 -40.20 25.53 3.27
CA ALA A 370 -39.87 25.47 1.84
C ALA A 370 -38.99 26.65 1.36
N SER A 371 -38.85 27.74 2.14
CA SER A 371 -38.14 28.94 1.69
C SER A 371 -36.62 28.92 1.90
N SER A 372 -36.08 28.04 2.75
CA SER A 372 -34.63 27.94 3.02
C SER A 372 -33.92 26.75 2.38
N ALA A 373 -34.66 25.80 1.77
CA ALA A 373 -34.07 24.65 1.08
C ALA A 373 -33.62 25.02 -0.35
N VAL A 374 -32.41 25.58 -0.46
CA VAL A 374 -31.83 26.15 -1.70
C VAL A 374 -31.64 25.12 -2.84
N VAL A 375 -31.74 23.81 -2.61
CA VAL A 375 -31.31 22.82 -3.62
C VAL A 375 -32.45 22.06 -4.33
N ASN A 376 -33.62 21.87 -3.72
CA ASN A 376 -34.83 21.40 -4.42
C ASN A 376 -36.06 21.52 -3.49
N PRO A 377 -36.74 22.67 -3.46
CA PRO A 377 -37.82 22.91 -2.50
C PRO A 377 -38.99 21.94 -2.65
N ALA A 378 -39.23 21.40 -3.85
CA ALA A 378 -40.33 20.46 -4.09
C ALA A 378 -40.06 19.07 -3.50
N ALA A 379 -38.83 18.53 -3.65
CA ALA A 379 -38.48 17.22 -3.11
C ALA A 379 -38.33 17.26 -1.58
N ALA A 380 -37.73 18.31 -1.03
CA ALA A 380 -37.63 18.52 0.41
C ALA A 380 -39.01 18.74 1.04
N ALA A 381 -39.88 19.54 0.40
CA ALA A 381 -41.25 19.72 0.85
C ALA A 381 -42.04 18.40 0.79
N ALA A 382 -41.93 17.60 -0.28
CA ALA A 382 -42.62 16.31 -0.38
C ALA A 382 -42.13 15.29 0.67
N ALA A 383 -40.83 15.22 0.93
CA ALA A 383 -40.27 14.36 1.97
C ALA A 383 -40.74 14.79 3.37
N MET A 384 -40.63 16.08 3.69
CA MET A 384 -41.11 16.62 4.97
C MET A 384 -42.64 16.50 5.13
N GLN A 385 -43.40 16.69 4.05
CA GLN A 385 -44.86 16.53 4.04
C GLN A 385 -45.28 15.11 4.40
N ASN A 386 -44.63 14.10 3.80
CA ASN A 386 -44.94 12.70 4.06
C ASN A 386 -44.47 12.22 5.44
N LEU A 387 -43.38 12.79 5.97
CA LEU A 387 -42.82 12.41 7.28
C LEU A 387 -43.62 12.95 8.47
N TYR A 388 -44.18 14.16 8.40
CA TYR A 388 -44.65 14.86 9.60
C TYR A 388 -46.16 15.16 9.67
N ASN A 389 -46.87 15.17 8.54
CA ASN A 389 -48.34 15.24 8.53
C ASN A 389 -48.94 14.47 7.34
N PRO A 390 -48.85 13.12 7.34
CA PRO A 390 -49.29 12.30 6.22
C PRO A 390 -50.80 12.39 5.94
N THR A 391 -51.59 12.93 6.87
CA THR A 391 -53.06 12.97 6.78
C THR A 391 -53.63 14.34 6.41
N HIS A 392 -52.81 15.38 6.28
CA HIS A 392 -53.26 16.78 6.06
C HIS A 392 -54.36 17.24 7.03
N THR A 393 -54.40 16.67 8.24
CA THR A 393 -55.46 16.98 9.19
C THR A 393 -55.29 18.43 9.69
N PRO A 394 -56.35 19.27 9.62
CA PRO A 394 -56.30 20.61 10.17
C PRO A 394 -56.28 20.55 11.70
N TYR A 395 -55.39 21.31 12.32
CA TYR A 395 -55.27 21.41 13.78
C TYR A 395 -55.84 22.74 14.26
N ASN A 396 -56.57 22.72 15.38
CA ASN A 396 -57.09 23.94 15.99
C ASN A 396 -55.94 24.72 16.66
N CYS A 397 -55.86 26.03 16.39
CA CYS A 397 -54.88 26.93 16.99
C CYS A 397 -54.95 26.97 18.53
N THR A 398 -56.12 26.78 19.14
CA THR A 398 -56.26 26.71 20.61
C THR A 398 -56.08 25.30 21.19
N GLY A 399 -55.84 24.30 20.35
CA GLY A 399 -55.60 22.94 20.82
C GLY A 399 -54.38 22.87 21.74
N PRO A 400 -54.45 22.19 22.90
CA PRO A 400 -53.29 21.98 23.74
C PRO A 400 -52.29 21.10 23.00
N LEU A 401 -51.06 21.59 22.88
CA LEU A 401 -49.94 20.79 22.39
C LEU A 401 -49.20 20.27 23.61
N THR A 402 -49.39 18.99 23.90
CA THR A 402 -48.78 18.33 25.04
C THR A 402 -47.82 17.25 24.62
N LEU A 403 -46.79 17.05 25.45
CA LEU A 403 -45.78 16.02 25.33
C LEU A 403 -45.87 15.10 26.54
N THR A 404 -45.67 13.80 26.31
CA THR A 404 -45.57 12.80 27.37
C THR A 404 -44.09 12.50 27.60
N ILE A 405 -43.59 12.71 28.81
CA ILE A 405 -42.18 12.54 29.18
C ILE A 405 -42.10 11.66 30.42
N ALA A 406 -41.33 10.56 30.39
CA ALA A 406 -41.11 9.66 31.53
C ALA A 406 -42.40 9.28 32.29
N ASN A 407 -43.44 8.84 31.57
CA ASN A 407 -44.79 8.50 32.08
C ASN A 407 -45.64 9.67 32.62
N LYS A 408 -45.11 10.90 32.68
CA LYS A 408 -45.93 12.09 32.93
C LYS A 408 -46.61 12.52 31.64
N THR A 409 -47.90 12.23 31.54
CA THR A 409 -48.71 12.64 30.40
C THR A 409 -49.07 14.12 30.49
N SER A 410 -49.24 14.75 29.33
CA SER A 410 -49.85 16.07 29.22
C SER A 410 -49.01 17.29 29.66
N ILE A 411 -47.68 17.26 29.53
CA ILE A 411 -46.85 18.45 29.78
C ILE A 411 -46.99 19.42 28.60
N PRO A 412 -47.32 20.71 28.80
CA PRO A 412 -47.36 21.67 27.71
C PRO A 412 -46.01 21.74 26.99
N PHE A 413 -46.02 21.60 25.66
CA PHE A 413 -44.78 21.51 24.87
C PHE A 413 -43.88 22.75 25.03
N ALA A 414 -44.46 23.95 25.13
CA ALA A 414 -43.72 25.18 25.39
C ALA A 414 -42.96 25.14 26.72
N THR A 415 -43.60 24.63 27.78
CA THR A 415 -42.97 24.44 29.08
C THR A 415 -41.84 23.41 28.98
N ALA A 416 -42.05 22.30 28.29
CA ALA A 416 -41.01 21.31 28.08
C ALA A 416 -39.80 21.91 27.35
N LEU A 417 -40.01 22.71 26.30
CA LEU A 417 -38.96 23.35 25.51
C LEU A 417 -38.11 24.33 26.34
N ALA A 418 -38.74 25.10 27.22
CA ALA A 418 -38.04 26.00 28.15
C ALA A 418 -37.08 25.28 29.11
N HIS A 419 -37.31 23.97 29.33
CA HIS A 419 -36.48 23.08 30.14
C HIS A 419 -35.55 22.18 29.32
N THR A 420 -35.40 22.42 28.02
CA THR A 420 -34.42 21.68 27.21
C THR A 420 -33.00 22.18 27.45
N ALA A 421 -32.04 21.26 27.46
CA ALA A 421 -30.63 21.60 27.45
C ALA A 421 -30.27 22.38 26.16
N PRO A 422 -29.33 23.34 26.23
CA PRO A 422 -29.01 24.21 25.10
C PRO A 422 -28.29 23.51 23.93
N SER A 423 -27.69 22.33 24.16
CA SER A 423 -27.09 21.52 23.10
C SER A 423 -28.04 20.41 22.67
N LEU A 424 -28.13 20.18 21.34
CA LEU A 424 -28.73 18.97 20.80
C LEU A 424 -27.92 17.76 21.31
N GLY A 425 -28.63 16.83 21.94
CA GLY A 425 -28.04 15.63 22.52
C GLY A 425 -28.44 14.38 21.75
N TYR A 426 -27.83 13.26 22.14
CA TYR A 426 -28.27 11.93 21.76
C TYR A 426 -28.97 11.27 22.95
N CYS A 427 -30.06 10.56 22.67
CA CYS A 427 -30.76 9.74 23.65
C CYS A 427 -30.26 8.30 23.57
N TYR A 428 -30.02 7.70 24.74
CA TYR A 428 -29.80 6.27 24.88
C TYR A 428 -30.45 5.80 26.19
N ASN A 429 -31.33 4.81 26.14
CA ASN A 429 -32.12 4.32 27.29
C ASN A 429 -32.82 5.46 28.08
N ASP A 430 -33.54 6.34 27.37
CA ASP A 430 -34.24 7.51 27.93
C ASP A 430 -33.34 8.54 28.66
N HIS A 431 -32.02 8.40 28.56
CA HIS A 431 -31.04 9.34 29.09
C HIS A 431 -30.38 10.16 27.99
N GLY A 432 -30.19 11.45 28.25
CA GLY A 432 -29.63 12.41 27.32
C GLY A 432 -28.13 12.59 27.52
N PHE A 433 -27.41 12.58 26.40
CA PHE A 433 -25.97 12.76 26.37
C PHE A 433 -25.59 13.90 25.44
N ASP A 434 -24.60 14.69 25.84
CA ASP A 434 -24.08 15.77 25.01
C ASP A 434 -23.46 15.23 23.71
N SER A 435 -23.77 15.86 22.58
CA SER A 435 -23.33 15.40 21.26
C SER A 435 -21.81 15.43 21.10
N ALA A 436 -21.11 16.40 21.68
CA ALA A 436 -19.65 16.44 21.64
C ALA A 436 -19.05 15.30 22.45
N LEU A 437 -19.67 14.94 23.58
CA LEU A 437 -19.22 13.84 24.42
C LEU A 437 -19.43 12.47 23.75
N VAL A 438 -20.57 12.26 23.10
CA VAL A 438 -20.88 11.05 22.32
C VAL A 438 -19.89 10.91 21.17
N ALA A 439 -19.69 11.97 20.38
CA ALA A 439 -18.73 11.99 19.27
C ALA A 439 -17.29 11.70 19.73
N ALA A 440 -16.85 12.29 20.85
CA ALA A 440 -15.53 12.05 21.42
C ALA A 440 -15.35 10.62 21.98
N SER A 441 -16.45 9.96 22.34
CA SER A 441 -16.47 8.61 22.93
C SER A 441 -16.67 7.50 21.89
N GLY A 442 -16.87 7.85 20.62
CA GLY A 442 -16.97 6.91 19.51
C GLY A 442 -15.63 6.23 19.21
N ARG A 443 -15.67 4.92 18.95
CA ARG A 443 -14.53 4.07 18.56
C ARG A 443 -14.95 3.09 17.46
N CYS A 444 -14.04 2.74 16.58
CA CYS A 444 -14.27 1.69 15.61
C CYS A 444 -13.89 0.32 16.22
N LEU A 445 -14.88 -0.56 16.40
CA LEU A 445 -14.65 -1.92 16.91
C LEU A 445 -15.02 -2.96 15.86
N PRO A 446 -14.38 -4.15 15.85
CA PRO A 446 -14.77 -5.23 14.96
C PRO A 446 -16.26 -5.56 15.10
N ASP A 447 -16.97 -5.68 13.99
CA ASP A 447 -18.39 -6.02 14.04
C ASP A 447 -18.58 -7.46 14.54
N THR A 448 -19.08 -7.61 15.76
CA THR A 448 -19.51 -8.89 16.34
C THR A 448 -21.03 -9.01 16.44
N SER A 449 -21.76 -8.01 15.97
CA SER A 449 -23.21 -7.89 16.21
C SER A 449 -24.03 -8.76 15.26
N SER A 450 -23.53 -8.99 14.05
CA SER A 450 -24.16 -9.89 13.11
C SER A 450 -23.79 -11.34 13.44
N SER A 451 -24.80 -12.19 13.65
CA SER A 451 -24.65 -13.64 13.86
C SER A 451 -24.03 -14.37 12.66
N SER A 452 -23.83 -13.66 11.55
CA SER A 452 -23.01 -14.05 10.42
C SER A 452 -21.54 -13.74 10.70
N SER A 453 -20.68 -14.76 10.62
CA SER A 453 -19.22 -14.72 10.70
C SER A 453 -18.58 -13.35 10.36
N ALA A 454 -17.68 -12.87 11.22
CA ALA A 454 -16.92 -11.63 11.04
C ALA A 454 -16.46 -11.44 9.57
N SER A 455 -16.77 -10.28 9.02
CA SER A 455 -16.41 -9.93 7.64
C SER A 455 -15.10 -9.14 7.59
N TYR A 456 -14.37 -9.29 6.50
CA TYR A 456 -13.06 -8.70 6.28
C TYR A 456 -13.03 -8.00 4.93
N GLN A 457 -12.29 -6.91 4.85
CA GLN A 457 -12.04 -6.22 3.59
C GLN A 457 -10.57 -6.38 3.24
N TRP A 458 -10.29 -6.59 1.96
CA TRP A 458 -8.92 -6.63 1.45
C TRP A 458 -8.60 -5.30 0.78
N GLY A 459 -7.35 -4.85 0.89
CA GLY A 459 -6.98 -3.54 0.40
C GLY A 459 -5.49 -3.26 0.40
N PHE A 460 -5.19 -1.98 0.17
CA PHE A 460 -3.84 -1.46 0.10
C PHE A 460 -3.68 -0.27 1.06
N SER A 461 -2.46 -0.08 1.55
CA SER A 461 -2.05 1.19 2.14
C SER A 461 -1.63 2.15 1.03
N ALA A 462 -2.40 3.22 0.81
CA ALA A 462 -2.12 4.19 -0.24
C ALA A 462 -0.77 4.89 -0.04
N MET A 463 -0.44 5.26 1.20
CA MET A 463 0.83 5.95 1.48
C MET A 463 2.04 5.06 1.21
N LEU A 464 2.02 3.81 1.68
CA LEU A 464 3.13 2.88 1.46
C LEU A 464 3.23 2.47 -0.01
N ALA A 465 2.11 2.18 -0.67
CA ALA A 465 2.09 1.88 -2.10
C ALA A 465 2.67 3.05 -2.93
N SER A 466 2.33 4.30 -2.58
CA SER A 466 2.92 5.50 -3.20
C SER A 466 4.44 5.54 -3.05
N ALA A 467 4.95 5.32 -1.84
CA ALA A 467 6.38 5.30 -1.57
C ALA A 467 7.09 4.17 -2.33
N VAL A 468 6.53 2.96 -2.32
CA VAL A 468 7.07 1.80 -3.03
C VAL A 468 7.11 2.03 -4.53
N LEU A 469 6.07 2.62 -5.13
CA LEU A 469 6.03 2.93 -6.56
C LEU A 469 7.05 4.00 -6.96
N VAL A 470 7.24 5.04 -6.14
CA VAL A 470 8.28 6.06 -6.39
C VAL A 470 9.68 5.43 -6.34
N VAL A 471 9.94 4.58 -5.33
CA VAL A 471 11.22 3.85 -5.22
C VAL A 471 11.40 2.89 -6.41
N HIS A 472 10.33 2.21 -6.84
CA HIS A 472 10.35 1.31 -7.99
C HIS A 472 10.69 2.05 -9.28
N ALA A 473 10.06 3.20 -9.53
CA ALA A 473 10.32 4.03 -10.69
C ALA A 473 11.76 4.56 -10.70
N ALA A 474 12.27 5.00 -9.54
CA ALA A 474 13.67 5.44 -9.39
C ALA A 474 14.66 4.29 -9.64
N TRP A 475 14.37 3.10 -9.11
CA TRP A 475 15.16 1.89 -9.39
C TRP A 475 15.15 1.54 -10.88
N ALA A 476 13.99 1.57 -11.54
CA ALA A 476 13.86 1.27 -12.97
C ALA A 476 14.61 2.30 -13.83
N ALA A 477 14.54 3.58 -13.47
CA ALA A 477 15.28 4.65 -14.13
C ALA A 477 16.79 4.48 -13.99
N GLY A 478 17.27 4.08 -12.80
CA GLY A 478 18.69 3.77 -12.58
C GLY A 478 19.17 2.59 -13.43
N LEU A 479 18.38 1.52 -13.55
CA LEU A 479 18.73 0.36 -14.38
C LEU A 479 18.76 0.74 -15.85
N TYR A 480 17.79 1.54 -16.29
CA TYR A 480 17.77 2.07 -17.65
C TYR A 480 19.00 2.94 -17.92
N ALA A 481 19.40 3.80 -16.98
CA ALA A 481 20.61 4.61 -17.11
C ALA A 481 21.89 3.76 -17.23
N VAL A 482 22.05 2.73 -16.38
CA VAL A 482 23.17 1.78 -16.46
C VAL A 482 23.16 1.02 -17.79
N TRP A 483 21.98 0.63 -18.26
CA TRP A 483 21.82 -0.04 -19.55
C TRP A 483 22.24 0.88 -20.72
N VAL A 484 21.76 2.13 -20.75
CA VAL A 484 22.14 3.12 -21.77
C VAL A 484 23.64 3.38 -21.74
N GLU A 485 24.23 3.51 -20.55
CA GLU A 485 25.66 3.72 -20.39
C GLU A 485 26.51 2.55 -20.91
N ALA A 486 26.07 1.31 -20.65
CA ALA A 486 26.72 0.11 -21.16
C ALA A 486 26.61 0.04 -22.70
N GLU A 487 25.44 0.36 -23.25
CA GLU A 487 25.18 0.18 -24.69
C GLU A 487 25.77 1.29 -25.56
N CYS A 488 25.79 2.54 -25.08
CA CYS A 488 26.39 3.66 -25.82
C CYS A 488 27.92 3.64 -25.84
N ARG A 489 28.58 2.90 -24.93
CA ARG A 489 30.05 2.88 -24.81
C ARG A 489 30.69 1.55 -25.19
N GLY A 490 29.93 0.46 -25.22
CA GLY A 490 30.43 -0.88 -25.55
C GLY A 490 30.55 -1.20 -27.04
N GLU A 491 30.38 -0.21 -27.93
CA GLU A 491 30.17 -0.45 -29.37
C GLU A 491 31.39 -0.99 -30.13
N GLU A 492 32.61 -0.76 -29.63
CA GLU A 492 33.84 -1.17 -30.32
C GLU A 492 34.39 -2.54 -29.89
N ALA A 493 34.11 -3.00 -28.66
CA ALA A 493 34.80 -4.16 -28.08
C ALA A 493 34.08 -5.52 -28.24
N TRP A 494 32.78 -5.53 -28.58
CA TRP A 494 31.91 -6.73 -28.43
C TRP A 494 31.24 -7.26 -29.70
N LYS A 495 31.87 -7.12 -30.87
CA LYS A 495 31.47 -7.90 -32.05
C LYS A 495 31.77 -9.39 -31.87
N GLY A 496 30.89 -10.11 -31.17
CA GLY A 496 30.78 -11.57 -31.27
C GLY A 496 30.70 -12.39 -29.98
N ARG A 497 30.93 -11.83 -28.79
CA ARG A 497 30.79 -12.57 -27.53
C ARG A 497 29.44 -12.24 -26.87
N ARG A 498 28.81 -13.19 -26.18
CA ARG A 498 27.70 -12.94 -25.23
C ARG A 498 28.09 -13.61 -23.93
N LEU A 499 28.18 -12.86 -22.83
CA LEU A 499 28.46 -13.46 -21.53
C LEU A 499 27.15 -14.00 -20.93
N GLY A 500 26.72 -15.16 -21.43
CA GLY A 500 25.73 -15.98 -20.74
C GLY A 500 26.36 -16.73 -19.56
N GLN A 501 25.56 -17.39 -18.73
CA GLN A 501 26.06 -18.25 -17.64
C GLN A 501 27.08 -19.27 -18.15
N LEU A 502 26.83 -19.85 -19.33
CA LEU A 502 27.76 -20.76 -20.02
C LEU A 502 29.06 -20.05 -20.45
N GLY A 503 28.99 -18.78 -20.86
CA GLY A 503 30.18 -17.98 -21.19
C GLY A 503 31.00 -17.64 -19.96
N ALA A 504 30.35 -17.32 -18.84
CA ALA A 504 31.00 -17.10 -17.56
C ALA A 504 31.63 -18.39 -17.02
N ALA A 505 30.93 -19.53 -17.13
CA ALA A 505 31.45 -20.85 -16.78
C ALA A 505 32.66 -21.22 -17.64
N TRP A 506 32.58 -21.02 -18.96
CA TRP A 506 33.69 -21.29 -19.87
C TRP A 506 34.91 -20.39 -19.60
N PHE A 507 34.67 -19.11 -19.29
CA PHE A 507 35.74 -18.19 -18.87
C PHE A 507 36.38 -18.63 -17.55
N ALA A 508 35.59 -19.06 -16.57
CA ALA A 508 36.10 -19.58 -15.30
C ALA A 508 36.91 -20.87 -15.51
N VAL A 509 36.48 -21.77 -16.39
CA VAL A 509 37.23 -22.99 -16.76
C VAL A 509 38.54 -22.64 -17.44
N ARG A 510 38.55 -21.72 -18.43
CA ARG A 510 39.77 -21.23 -19.09
C ARG A 510 40.78 -20.64 -18.11
N VAL A 511 40.31 -19.87 -17.14
CA VAL A 511 41.18 -19.30 -16.08
C VAL A 511 41.70 -20.39 -15.14
N ALA A 512 40.88 -21.39 -14.82
CA ALA A 512 41.26 -22.52 -13.96
C ALA A 512 42.20 -23.53 -14.66
N GLU A 513 42.08 -23.71 -15.99
CA GLU A 513 42.95 -24.57 -16.80
C GLU A 513 44.37 -24.03 -16.94
N GLY A 514 44.64 -22.80 -16.50
CA GLY A 514 46.00 -22.38 -16.21
C GLY A 514 46.78 -21.77 -17.38
N GLU A 515 46.20 -20.84 -18.14
CA GLU A 515 47.00 -19.79 -18.82
C GLU A 515 47.52 -18.73 -17.82
N GLY A 516 47.87 -19.13 -16.60
CA GLY A 516 48.43 -18.27 -15.56
C GLY A 516 49.92 -17.98 -15.73
N ARG A 517 50.45 -17.92 -16.97
CA ARG A 517 51.88 -17.66 -17.16
C ARG A 517 52.31 -16.67 -18.23
N GLU A 518 51.44 -16.18 -19.10
CA GLU A 518 51.81 -15.10 -20.01
C GLU A 518 50.74 -14.01 -19.97
N GLY A 519 51.13 -12.85 -19.45
CA GLY A 519 50.34 -11.64 -19.58
C GLY A 519 50.21 -11.23 -21.06
N PRO A 520 49.33 -10.27 -21.38
CA PRO A 520 49.14 -9.80 -22.74
C PRO A 520 50.36 -8.98 -23.19
N GLU A 521 51.43 -9.65 -23.62
CA GLU A 521 52.45 -9.02 -24.46
C GLU A 521 51.94 -8.92 -25.90
N GLY A 522 52.19 -7.74 -26.46
CA GLY A 522 51.62 -7.27 -27.71
C GLY A 522 51.90 -8.18 -28.90
N VAL A 523 50.83 -8.47 -29.63
CA VAL A 523 50.91 -8.81 -31.04
C VAL A 523 51.16 -7.51 -31.81
N GLU A 524 52.41 -7.05 -31.87
CA GLU A 524 52.86 -6.17 -32.95
C GLU A 524 54.39 -6.18 -33.10
N ALA A 525 54.83 -6.19 -34.38
CA ALA A 525 56.20 -6.07 -34.88
C ALA A 525 57.10 -7.33 -34.90
N VAL A 526 56.76 -8.25 -35.81
CA VAL A 526 57.80 -8.86 -36.65
C VAL A 526 58.09 -7.89 -37.79
N ALA A 527 59.15 -7.11 -37.65
CA ALA A 527 59.79 -6.41 -38.74
C ALA A 527 61.31 -6.51 -38.58
N GLU A 528 61.93 -7.08 -39.61
CA GLU A 528 63.36 -7.18 -39.87
C GLU A 528 64.16 -5.92 -39.51
N ALA A 529 65.30 -6.11 -38.84
CA ALA A 529 66.54 -5.44 -39.20
C ALA A 529 67.76 -6.21 -38.68
N LYS A 530 68.46 -6.87 -39.60
CA LYS A 530 69.88 -7.23 -39.46
C LYS A 530 70.72 -5.94 -39.42
N GLY A 531 71.73 -5.90 -38.57
CA GLY A 531 73.04 -5.35 -38.93
C GLY A 531 73.67 -4.31 -38.00
N GLY A 532 74.85 -4.66 -37.46
CA GLY A 532 75.88 -3.75 -36.94
C GLY A 532 75.69 -3.35 -35.47
N GLY A 533 76.66 -3.42 -34.56
CA GLY A 533 78.11 -3.51 -34.69
C GLY A 533 78.76 -2.34 -33.91
N GLY A 534 79.39 -2.65 -32.76
CA GLY A 534 80.27 -1.76 -31.98
C GLY A 534 79.53 -0.71 -31.12
N GLY A 535 79.96 -0.35 -29.92
CA GLY A 535 81.13 -0.68 -29.11
C GLY A 535 81.26 0.35 -27.98
N GLY A 536 81.79 -0.07 -26.82
CA GLY A 536 82.57 0.79 -25.92
C GLY A 536 81.87 1.62 -24.83
N GLY A 537 82.43 1.53 -23.61
CA GLY A 537 82.32 2.54 -22.53
C GLY A 537 81.30 2.20 -21.44
N ALA A 538 81.59 1.43 -20.40
CA ALA A 538 82.56 1.60 -19.31
C ALA A 538 82.16 2.63 -18.22
N VAL A 539 82.18 2.11 -16.98
CA VAL A 539 82.53 2.75 -15.70
C VAL A 539 81.43 3.39 -14.83
N GLY A 540 81.34 2.84 -13.61
CA GLY A 540 80.96 3.54 -12.36
C GLY A 540 79.63 3.05 -11.77
N GLY A 541 79.52 2.38 -10.62
CA GLY A 541 80.44 2.18 -9.50
C GLY A 541 79.74 2.55 -8.19
N GLY A 542 79.60 1.57 -7.27
CA GLY A 542 79.25 1.74 -5.85
C GLY A 542 77.75 1.93 -5.57
N GLY A 543 77.15 1.42 -4.50
CA GLY A 543 77.58 0.69 -3.30
C GLY A 543 76.31 0.55 -2.43
N LEU A 544 75.98 -0.66 -1.98
CA LEU A 544 75.96 -1.10 -0.58
C LEU A 544 75.22 -0.20 0.44
N GLY A 545 74.25 -0.82 1.13
CA GLY A 545 73.61 -0.37 2.39
C GLY A 545 72.10 -0.62 2.34
N GLY A 546 71.48 -1.59 3.02
CA GLY A 546 71.81 -2.19 4.31
C GLY A 546 71.20 -1.34 5.44
N GLY A 547 69.97 -1.66 5.87
CA GLY A 547 69.30 -0.92 6.94
C GLY A 547 67.96 -1.55 7.35
N ALA A 548 68.05 -2.57 8.22
CA ALA A 548 66.97 -2.98 9.11
C ALA A 548 67.05 -2.17 10.42
N TRP A 549 65.91 -2.05 11.11
CA TRP A 549 65.60 -1.60 12.50
C TRP A 549 64.27 -0.81 12.41
N GLY A 550 63.23 -0.97 13.21
CA GLY A 550 63.03 -1.65 14.48
C GLY A 550 62.22 -0.73 15.42
N GLY A 551 61.01 -1.16 15.82
CA GLY A 551 60.43 -0.91 17.17
C GLY A 551 59.76 0.42 17.53
N GLY A 552 58.61 0.31 18.23
CA GLY A 552 57.96 1.33 19.08
C GLY A 552 56.56 1.72 18.60
N GLY A 553 55.43 1.58 19.31
CA GLY A 553 55.18 1.32 20.73
C GLY A 553 54.69 2.59 21.47
N ARG A 554 53.37 2.86 21.45
CA ARG A 554 52.53 3.67 22.38
C ARG A 554 51.17 3.89 21.69
N GLY A 555 49.98 3.68 22.27
CA GLY A 555 49.60 3.58 23.67
C GLY A 555 49.15 4.94 24.18
N GLU A 556 47.88 5.30 23.99
CA GLU A 556 47.11 6.22 24.84
C GLU A 556 45.63 6.12 24.46
N GLY A 557 44.78 6.01 25.47
CA GLY A 557 43.34 6.07 25.37
C GLY A 557 42.79 7.08 26.36
N GLU A 558 41.55 7.49 26.13
CA GLU A 558 40.58 8.18 27.01
C GLU A 558 39.30 8.26 26.15
N GLY A 559 38.08 8.02 26.59
CA GLY A 559 37.51 8.01 27.94
C GLY A 559 36.20 8.81 27.89
N GLU A 560 35.11 8.20 28.39
CA GLU A 560 33.80 8.80 28.77
C GLU A 560 32.84 9.28 27.65
N GLY A 561 31.52 9.15 27.74
CA GLY A 561 30.61 8.78 28.83
C GLY A 561 29.32 9.61 28.71
N GLY A 562 28.14 9.01 28.89
CA GLY A 562 26.90 9.80 29.01
C GLY A 562 25.60 9.05 28.66
N LYS A 563 24.93 8.51 29.68
CA LYS A 563 23.50 8.14 29.67
C LYS A 563 22.65 9.37 29.95
N GLY A 564 21.46 9.40 29.36
CA GLY A 564 20.26 10.15 29.77
C GLY A 564 19.06 9.28 29.45
#